data_AF-A0A2E9QC05-F1
#
_entry.id   AF-A0A2E9QC05-F1
#
_cell.length_a   1.000
_cell.length_b   1.000
_cell.length_c   1.000
_cell.angle_alpha   90.00
_cell.angle_beta   90.00
_cell.angle_gamma   90.00
#
_symmetry.space_group_name_H-M   'P 1'
#
loop_
_entity.id
_entity.type
_entity.pdbx_description
1 polymer ?
#
loop_
_entity_poly.entity_id
_entity_poly.type
_entity_poly.pdbx_seq_one_letter_code
_entity_poly.pdbx_strand_id
1 'polypeptide(L)'
;MPFSLDQFKEMFPVPEECLNSGEPFECFWSYDLPVTAEEFWPYISDSSRMNREVGYEEVQYEERNGQLHGWSGEGKMLQEWIEFPFEWNYPVYIRRLRKYSKGLPAYNFIQGYIEPIESGCRVYIHNAVYSNHPVAKKLLPRYLEPFGERYGATFQKAVEAIQNNYGIETVYPPATVDISPEGQSILNDRLLKLRQSGFSNAEIEWMRSMITSGDRGDLHRIRPLSLSGPFADPERKVSIFLNGVLAGLFTMNYEVICPHCKGSRDNPGTLAQVPVRAECHICEIEFSAGEKESIEIVFRLHPSIGETRPQFFCAAEPSKKTHVRIQRMLQPGNQQFEANMSPGRYRFLLQREQLPIAAEFAKGETQVPGLNGKCRVENPFQKPALLMVEEPEHSKEALRPSLLFGMQTFRDLFPHEQLAADLQIDLGQQTIAFVDIVGSTGFYEEQGDGAAFGAVKRHFEYLFGLVRKHGGAVVKTVGDGAMFCFPSPVNALNAGLDAADAFGSKREGLHLSIRFTIHEGPCLAVNFNTGIDFFGRTVNLAAKLQDITGANQIGVTREFMDSESVQSLINERASTVQSVVLEYAKGKKVRDAYLIG
;
A
#
# COMPACT_ATOMS: atom_id res chain seq x y z
N MET A 1 39.42 4.82 -11.02
CA MET A 1 40.01 3.87 -10.07
C MET A 1 39.09 3.77 -8.87
N PRO A 2 38.98 2.61 -8.19
CA PRO A 2 38.13 2.50 -6.99
C PRO A 2 38.66 3.42 -5.87
N PHE A 3 37.75 3.93 -5.04
CA PHE A 3 38.12 4.69 -3.85
C PHE A 3 38.99 3.85 -2.90
N SER A 4 39.98 4.48 -2.26
CA SER A 4 40.60 3.90 -1.06
C SER A 4 39.63 3.96 0.13
N LEU A 5 39.89 3.18 1.17
CA LEU A 5 39.09 3.24 2.40
C LEU A 5 39.12 4.65 3.02
N ASP A 6 40.26 5.33 2.99
CA ASP A 6 40.38 6.70 3.53
C ASP A 6 39.52 7.68 2.74
N GLN A 7 39.58 7.64 1.41
CA GLN A 7 38.71 8.45 0.53
C GLN A 7 37.23 8.16 0.78
N PHE A 8 36.88 6.88 0.97
CA PHE A 8 35.51 6.47 1.26
C PHE A 8 35.02 7.02 2.60
N LYS A 9 35.86 7.00 3.64
CA LYS A 9 35.55 7.55 4.98
C LYS A 9 35.47 9.08 4.98
N GLU A 10 36.15 9.77 4.07
CA GLU A 10 35.96 11.21 3.87
C GLU A 10 34.57 11.52 3.27
N MET A 11 34.09 10.70 2.34
CA MET A 11 32.77 10.86 1.72
C MET A 11 31.63 10.43 2.64
N PHE A 12 31.83 9.34 3.39
CA PHE A 12 30.88 8.73 4.30
C PHE A 12 31.52 8.59 5.68
N PRO A 13 31.62 9.69 6.46
CA PRO A 13 32.24 9.64 7.77
C PRO A 13 31.49 8.68 8.67
N VAL A 14 32.26 7.96 9.50
CA VAL A 14 31.70 7.10 10.53
C VAL A 14 30.87 7.95 11.51
N PRO A 15 29.75 7.43 12.02
CA PRO A 15 28.91 8.19 12.94
C PRO A 15 29.68 8.64 14.20
N GLU A 16 29.38 9.84 14.70
CA GLU A 16 30.06 10.44 15.86
C GLU A 16 29.97 9.55 17.10
N GLU A 17 28.90 8.76 17.22
CA GLU A 17 28.66 7.80 18.29
C GLU A 17 29.77 6.76 18.42
N CYS A 18 30.50 6.48 17.33
CA CYS A 18 31.58 5.50 17.28
C CYS A 18 32.95 6.08 17.64
N LEU A 19 33.15 7.40 17.55
CA LEU A 19 34.49 8.03 17.58
C LEU A 19 35.28 7.76 18.87
N ASN A 20 34.60 7.50 19.99
CA ASN A 20 35.22 7.22 21.28
C ASN A 20 35.40 5.71 21.57
N SER A 21 35.14 4.83 20.59
CA SER A 21 35.14 3.37 20.78
C SER A 21 36.44 2.66 20.34
N GLY A 22 37.53 3.42 20.16
CA GLY A 22 38.82 2.91 19.69
C GLY A 22 38.87 2.63 18.18
N GLU A 23 39.94 1.96 17.73
CA GLU A 23 40.10 1.59 16.32
C GLU A 23 39.17 0.42 15.95
N PRO A 24 38.37 0.54 14.87
CA PRO A 24 37.53 -0.55 14.40
C PRO A 24 38.34 -1.63 13.68
N PHE A 25 37.82 -2.84 13.67
CA PHE A 25 38.16 -3.81 12.62
C PHE A 25 37.29 -3.50 11.39
N GLU A 26 37.93 -3.26 10.24
CA GLU A 26 37.27 -2.80 9.03
C GLU A 26 37.44 -3.81 7.89
N CYS A 27 36.34 -4.12 7.23
CA CYS A 27 36.36 -4.75 5.91
C CYS A 27 35.82 -3.75 4.87
N PHE A 28 36.50 -3.67 3.73
CA PHE A 28 36.12 -2.80 2.63
C PHE A 28 36.23 -3.57 1.32
N TRP A 29 35.11 -3.73 0.64
CA TRP A 29 35.02 -4.50 -0.60
C TRP A 29 34.40 -3.63 -1.70
N SER A 30 34.84 -3.85 -2.95
CA SER A 30 34.32 -3.15 -4.12
C SER A 30 34.07 -4.13 -5.26
N TYR A 31 32.97 -3.97 -5.99
CA TYR A 31 32.57 -4.85 -7.09
C TYR A 31 32.10 -4.03 -8.29
N ASP A 32 32.67 -4.29 -9.47
CA ASP A 32 32.24 -3.67 -10.72
C ASP A 32 31.16 -4.54 -11.34
N LEU A 33 29.98 -3.96 -11.55
CA LEU A 33 28.80 -4.66 -12.05
C LEU A 33 28.35 -4.03 -13.37
N PRO A 34 28.18 -4.82 -14.45
CA PRO A 34 27.78 -4.33 -15.77
C PRO A 34 26.26 -4.08 -15.87
N VAL A 35 25.71 -3.34 -14.89
CA VAL A 35 24.30 -2.96 -14.74
C VAL A 35 24.23 -1.56 -14.11
N THR A 36 23.15 -0.82 -14.34
CA THR A 36 22.97 0.51 -13.75
C THR A 36 22.68 0.44 -12.25
N ALA A 37 22.85 1.57 -11.54
CA ALA A 37 22.54 1.66 -10.12
C ALA A 37 21.05 1.41 -9.84
N GLU A 38 20.18 1.92 -10.72
CA GLU A 38 18.73 1.77 -10.67
C GLU A 38 18.30 0.31 -10.85
N GLU A 39 18.90 -0.42 -11.79
CA GLU A 39 18.64 -1.86 -12.01
C GLU A 39 19.13 -2.71 -10.84
N PHE A 40 20.25 -2.34 -10.21
CA PHE A 40 20.82 -3.08 -9.09
C PHE A 40 20.15 -2.78 -7.74
N TRP A 41 19.57 -1.58 -7.57
CA TRP A 41 18.97 -1.14 -6.31
C TRP A 41 17.99 -2.14 -5.66
N PRO A 42 17.05 -2.78 -6.40
CA PRO A 42 16.13 -3.75 -5.81
C PRO A 42 16.81 -4.90 -5.06
N TYR A 43 18.03 -5.27 -5.48
CA TYR A 43 18.80 -6.37 -4.88
C TYR A 43 19.47 -5.94 -3.57
N ILE A 44 20.18 -4.81 -3.54
CA ILE A 44 20.84 -4.35 -2.31
C ILE A 44 19.85 -3.77 -1.27
N SER A 45 18.70 -3.27 -1.73
CA SER A 45 17.69 -2.64 -0.86
C SER A 45 16.77 -3.65 -0.19
N ASP A 46 16.62 -4.87 -0.72
CA ASP A 46 16.05 -6.01 0.01
C ASP A 46 17.08 -6.59 0.98
N SER A 47 17.41 -5.76 1.97
CA SER A 47 18.47 -6.06 2.92
C SER A 47 18.21 -7.33 3.73
N SER A 48 16.96 -7.76 3.92
CA SER A 48 16.70 -9.02 4.62
C SER A 48 17.03 -10.23 3.75
N ARG A 49 16.58 -10.28 2.50
CA ARG A 49 16.88 -11.41 1.60
C ARG A 49 18.36 -11.44 1.22
N MET A 50 18.95 -10.28 0.94
CA MET A 50 20.39 -10.17 0.71
C MET A 50 21.17 -10.67 1.93
N ASN A 51 20.81 -10.23 3.14
CA ASN A 51 21.54 -10.65 4.35
C ASN A 51 21.41 -12.17 4.60
N ARG A 52 20.23 -12.75 4.33
CA ARG A 52 20.04 -14.21 4.37
C ARG A 52 20.95 -14.93 3.38
N GLU A 53 21.00 -14.47 2.14
CA GLU A 53 21.79 -15.09 1.07
C GLU A 53 23.31 -15.00 1.33
N VAL A 54 23.80 -13.89 1.86
CA VAL A 54 25.22 -13.77 2.26
C VAL A 54 25.53 -14.48 3.59
N GLY A 55 24.53 -15.04 4.26
CA GLY A 55 24.69 -15.89 5.45
C GLY A 55 24.78 -15.14 6.78
N TYR A 56 24.14 -13.97 6.91
CA TYR A 56 23.86 -13.41 8.23
C TYR A 56 22.80 -14.23 8.97
N GLU A 57 22.85 -14.16 10.29
CA GLU A 57 21.85 -14.80 11.15
C GLU A 57 20.52 -14.05 11.13
N GLU A 58 19.43 -14.79 11.33
CA GLU A 58 18.13 -14.21 11.62
C GLU A 58 18.20 -13.44 12.94
N VAL A 59 17.52 -12.30 12.98
CA VAL A 59 17.47 -11.39 14.12
C VAL A 59 16.02 -11.18 14.56
N GLN A 60 15.85 -10.83 15.81
CA GLN A 60 14.55 -10.47 16.39
C GLN A 60 14.58 -9.01 16.80
N TYR A 61 13.42 -8.36 16.78
CA TYR A 61 13.27 -6.96 17.17
C TYR A 61 12.09 -6.73 18.08
N GLU A 62 12.23 -5.76 18.98
CA GLU A 62 11.17 -5.24 19.82
C GLU A 62 11.37 -3.73 20.01
N GLU A 63 10.28 -2.97 19.97
CA GLU A 63 10.31 -1.56 20.31
C GLU A 63 10.22 -1.39 21.83
N ARG A 64 11.18 -0.69 22.44
CA ARG A 64 11.18 -0.36 23.87
C ARG A 64 11.55 1.11 24.05
N ASN A 65 10.72 1.89 24.75
CA ASN A 65 10.97 3.31 25.04
C ASN A 65 11.33 4.15 23.80
N GLY A 66 10.62 3.94 22.68
CA GLY A 66 10.85 4.67 21.41
C GLY A 66 12.12 4.24 20.64
N GLN A 67 12.85 3.23 21.13
CA GLN A 67 14.04 2.67 20.47
C GLN A 67 13.74 1.26 19.96
N LEU A 68 14.37 0.90 18.84
CA LEU A 68 14.27 -0.45 18.30
C LEU A 68 15.41 -1.30 18.88
N HIS A 69 15.07 -2.27 19.72
CA HIS A 69 16.02 -3.21 20.29
C HIS A 69 16.06 -4.48 19.44
N GLY A 70 17.26 -4.92 19.05
CA GLY A 70 17.46 -6.15 18.30
C GLY A 70 18.28 -7.17 19.08
N TRP A 71 18.05 -8.44 18.81
CA TRP A 71 18.90 -9.52 19.32
C TRP A 71 19.02 -10.69 18.34
N SER A 72 20.11 -11.45 18.49
CA SER A 72 20.35 -12.69 17.75
C SER A 72 21.13 -13.71 18.58
N GLY A 73 21.02 -14.98 18.17
CA GLY A 73 21.65 -16.09 18.89
C GLY A 73 20.98 -16.40 20.23
N GLU A 74 21.49 -17.42 20.91
CA GLU A 74 20.99 -17.89 22.20
C GLU A 74 22.13 -18.21 23.17
N GLY A 75 21.81 -18.24 24.47
CA GLY A 75 22.75 -18.63 25.52
C GLY A 75 24.03 -17.77 25.53
N LYS A 76 25.18 -18.42 25.34
CA LYS A 76 26.51 -17.76 25.34
C LYS A 76 26.80 -16.97 24.06
N MET A 77 26.04 -17.18 22.99
CA MET A 77 26.18 -16.47 21.71
C MET A 77 25.19 -15.32 21.57
N LEU A 78 24.36 -15.06 22.59
CA LEU A 78 23.37 -13.99 22.56
C LEU A 78 24.04 -12.62 22.40
N GLN A 79 23.59 -11.88 21.40
CA GLN A 79 23.95 -10.49 21.15
C GLN A 79 22.69 -9.62 21.21
N GLU A 80 22.81 -8.43 21.79
CA GLU A 80 21.70 -7.51 21.98
C GLU A 80 22.16 -6.09 21.64
N TRP A 81 21.36 -5.33 20.90
CA TRP A 81 21.71 -3.98 20.46
C TRP A 81 20.50 -3.05 20.41
N ILE A 82 20.79 -1.76 20.37
CA ILE A 82 19.89 -0.71 19.91
C ILE A 82 20.19 -0.48 18.44
N GLU A 83 19.15 -0.54 17.61
CA GLU A 83 19.20 -0.26 16.18
C GLU A 83 18.90 1.23 15.97
N PHE A 84 19.83 1.94 15.32
CA PHE A 84 19.62 3.34 14.95
C PHE A 84 18.75 3.41 13.68
N PRO A 85 18.07 4.54 13.43
CA PRO A 85 17.34 4.74 12.18
C PRO A 85 18.23 4.43 10.98
N PHE A 86 17.77 3.53 10.10
CA PHE A 86 18.44 3.28 8.84
C PHE A 86 18.48 4.56 8.00
N GLU A 87 19.53 4.70 7.21
CA GLU A 87 19.64 5.82 6.30
C GLU A 87 19.89 5.32 4.89
N TRP A 88 19.19 5.88 3.93
CA TRP A 88 19.36 5.57 2.53
C TRP A 88 19.05 6.78 1.67
N ASN A 89 19.60 6.74 0.47
CA ASN A 89 19.30 7.67 -0.59
C ASN A 89 19.23 6.84 -1.87
N TYR A 90 18.04 6.71 -2.43
CA TYR A 90 17.81 5.96 -3.66
C TYR A 90 18.50 6.64 -4.86
N PRO A 91 19.14 5.90 -5.77
CA PRO A 91 19.67 4.53 -5.65
C PRO A 91 21.14 4.51 -5.19
N VAL A 92 21.58 5.54 -4.48
CA VAL A 92 22.98 5.87 -4.21
C VAL A 92 23.58 5.07 -3.07
N TYR A 93 22.93 4.98 -1.90
CA TYR A 93 23.52 4.32 -0.73
C TYR A 93 22.49 3.81 0.28
N ILE A 94 22.92 2.85 1.09
CA ILE A 94 22.22 2.37 2.29
C ILE A 94 23.23 2.25 3.44
N ARG A 95 22.85 2.66 4.66
CA ARG A 95 23.69 2.50 5.84
C ARG A 95 22.92 2.17 7.11
N ARG A 96 23.61 1.49 8.01
CA ARG A 96 23.13 1.00 9.31
C ARG A 96 24.14 1.31 10.40
N LEU A 97 23.64 1.69 11.56
CA LEU A 97 24.41 1.70 12.81
C LEU A 97 23.70 0.88 13.90
N ARG A 98 24.45 0.00 14.56
CA ARG A 98 24.03 -0.72 15.77
C ARG A 98 24.93 -0.35 16.94
N LYS A 99 24.32 -0.13 18.10
CA LYS A 99 25.02 -0.02 19.39
C LYS A 99 24.71 -1.24 20.25
N TYR A 100 25.70 -2.08 20.47
CA TYR A 100 25.53 -3.32 21.20
C TYR A 100 25.58 -3.07 22.70
N SER A 101 24.58 -3.61 23.38
CA SER A 101 24.53 -3.71 24.85
C SER A 101 25.10 -5.04 25.34
N LYS A 102 25.12 -6.06 24.47
CA LYS A 102 25.68 -7.39 24.73
C LYS A 102 26.27 -7.97 23.45
N GLY A 103 27.42 -8.64 23.55
CA GLY A 103 28.10 -9.28 22.43
C GLY A 103 29.57 -8.87 22.33
N LEU A 104 30.27 -9.39 21.31
CA LEU A 104 31.65 -8.97 21.02
C LEU A 104 31.73 -7.54 20.46
N PRO A 105 30.83 -7.09 19.57
CA PRO A 105 30.83 -5.69 19.12
C PRO A 105 30.38 -4.75 20.24
N ALA A 106 30.92 -3.53 20.24
CA ALA A 106 30.34 -2.37 20.91
C ALA A 106 29.50 -1.56 19.91
N TYR A 107 30.00 -1.41 18.68
CA TYR A 107 29.27 -0.83 17.56
C TYR A 107 29.51 -1.61 16.28
N ASN A 108 28.50 -1.64 15.41
CA ASN A 108 28.66 -2.10 14.03
C ASN A 108 28.06 -1.07 13.08
N PHE A 109 28.89 -0.59 12.16
CA PHE A 109 28.51 0.31 11.10
C PHE A 109 28.70 -0.39 9.75
N ILE A 110 27.64 -0.42 8.95
CA ILE A 110 27.70 -0.98 7.58
C ILE A 110 27.20 0.09 6.61
N GLN A 111 27.98 0.34 5.56
CA GLN A 111 27.68 1.28 4.49
C GLN A 111 27.80 0.57 3.14
N GLY A 112 26.68 0.47 2.43
CA GLY A 112 26.65 0.16 1.00
C GLY A 112 26.57 1.44 0.18
N TYR A 113 27.36 1.55 -0.87
CA TYR A 113 27.37 2.70 -1.79
C TYR A 113 27.46 2.22 -3.23
N ILE A 114 26.67 2.81 -4.12
CA ILE A 114 26.63 2.50 -5.54
C ILE A 114 27.11 3.73 -6.31
N GLU A 115 28.28 3.60 -6.91
CA GLU A 115 28.89 4.61 -7.77
C GLU A 115 28.54 4.30 -9.24
N PRO A 116 27.84 5.19 -9.97
CA PRO A 116 27.72 5.06 -11.42
C PRO A 116 29.09 5.17 -12.10
N ILE A 117 29.39 4.24 -13.00
CA ILE A 117 30.63 4.23 -13.81
C ILE A 117 30.27 4.03 -15.29
N GLU A 118 31.19 4.30 -16.21
CA GLU A 118 30.92 4.20 -17.66
C GLU A 118 30.38 2.83 -18.10
N SER A 119 30.82 1.75 -17.45
CA SER A 119 30.44 0.37 -17.78
C SER A 119 29.26 -0.18 -16.97
N GLY A 120 28.59 0.62 -16.14
CA GLY A 120 27.52 0.18 -15.24
C GLY A 120 27.61 0.86 -13.87
N CYS A 121 27.78 0.09 -12.81
CA CYS A 121 27.99 0.63 -11.47
C CYS A 121 29.11 -0.10 -10.72
N ARG A 122 29.72 0.58 -9.75
CA ARG A 122 30.62 -0.01 -8.77
C ARG A 122 29.96 0.03 -7.39
N VAL A 123 29.84 -1.13 -6.76
CA VAL A 123 29.25 -1.28 -5.43
C VAL A 123 30.35 -1.40 -4.40
N TYR A 124 30.32 -0.54 -3.39
CA TYR A 124 31.21 -0.60 -2.24
C TYR A 124 30.45 -1.07 -1.00
N ILE A 125 31.07 -1.95 -0.22
CA ILE A 125 30.56 -2.39 1.08
C ILE A 125 31.66 -2.13 2.12
N HIS A 126 31.40 -1.20 3.03
CA HIS A 126 32.24 -0.93 4.19
C HIS A 126 31.56 -1.48 5.44
N ASN A 127 32.26 -2.34 6.17
CA ASN A 127 31.81 -2.90 7.45
C ASN A 127 32.85 -2.59 8.52
N ALA A 128 32.50 -1.71 9.45
CA ALA A 128 33.32 -1.34 10.59
C ALA A 128 32.72 -1.91 11.89
N VAL A 129 33.51 -2.70 12.61
CA VAL A 129 33.14 -3.25 13.91
C VAL A 129 34.08 -2.70 14.98
N TYR A 130 33.51 -1.93 15.90
CA TYR A 130 34.21 -1.43 17.09
C TYR A 130 34.00 -2.44 18.21
N SER A 131 35.04 -2.74 18.97
CA SER A 131 34.96 -3.68 20.08
C SER A 131 35.91 -3.31 21.20
N ASN A 132 35.41 -3.45 22.44
CA ASN A 132 36.21 -3.28 23.65
C ASN A 132 36.74 -4.63 24.18
N HIS A 133 36.45 -5.75 23.49
CA HIS A 133 36.82 -7.10 23.95
C HIS A 133 38.21 -7.51 23.44
N PRO A 134 39.13 -7.98 24.31
CA PRO A 134 40.49 -8.37 23.90
C PRO A 134 40.55 -9.46 22.84
N VAL A 135 39.57 -10.37 22.82
CA VAL A 135 39.50 -11.49 21.87
C VAL A 135 38.98 -11.08 20.49
N ALA A 136 38.39 -9.89 20.36
CA ALA A 136 37.74 -9.44 19.13
C ALA A 136 38.72 -9.34 17.96
N LYS A 137 39.94 -8.85 18.20
CA LYS A 137 41.00 -8.74 17.18
C LYS A 137 41.32 -10.06 16.48
N LYS A 138 41.10 -11.20 17.13
CA LYS A 138 41.34 -12.54 16.57
C LYS A 138 40.09 -13.15 15.92
N LEU A 139 38.91 -12.88 16.49
CA LEU A 139 37.66 -13.52 16.06
C LEU A 139 36.98 -12.78 14.91
N LEU A 140 36.99 -11.44 14.93
CA LEU A 140 36.31 -10.62 13.93
C LEU A 140 36.84 -10.84 12.50
N PRO A 141 38.16 -10.92 12.23
CA PRO A 141 38.66 -11.17 10.88
C PRO A 141 38.14 -12.50 10.32
N ARG A 142 38.26 -13.58 11.10
CA ARG A 142 37.81 -14.92 10.70
C ARG A 142 36.32 -15.00 10.40
N TYR A 143 35.53 -14.17 11.09
CA TYR A 143 34.08 -14.14 10.91
C TYR A 143 33.67 -13.25 9.73
N LEU A 144 34.26 -12.06 9.58
CA LEU A 144 33.82 -11.05 8.62
C LEU A 144 34.49 -11.16 7.24
N GLU A 145 35.76 -11.56 7.15
CA GLU A 145 36.46 -11.64 5.86
C GLU A 145 35.72 -12.50 4.80
N PRO A 146 35.15 -13.67 5.14
CA PRO A 146 34.42 -14.48 4.15
C PRO A 146 33.19 -13.79 3.53
N PHE A 147 32.63 -12.75 4.17
CA PHE A 147 31.46 -12.05 3.63
C PHE A 147 31.78 -11.34 2.33
N GLY A 148 33.02 -10.90 2.08
CA GLY A 148 33.40 -10.26 0.83
C GLY A 148 33.18 -11.18 -0.39
N GLU A 149 33.55 -12.45 -0.28
CA GLU A 149 33.32 -13.42 -1.35
C GLU A 149 31.82 -13.71 -1.53
N ARG A 150 31.07 -13.78 -0.43
CA ARG A 150 29.61 -14.04 -0.45
C ARG A 150 28.81 -12.88 -1.06
N TYR A 151 29.17 -11.63 -0.73
CA TYR A 151 28.62 -10.44 -1.38
C TYR A 151 28.92 -10.47 -2.88
N GLY A 152 30.17 -10.73 -3.27
CA GLY A 152 30.56 -10.83 -4.67
C GLY A 152 29.76 -11.88 -5.43
N ALA A 153 29.64 -13.10 -4.89
CA ALA A 153 28.84 -14.17 -5.50
C ALA A 153 27.35 -13.79 -5.62
N THR A 154 26.79 -13.15 -4.59
CA THR A 154 25.38 -12.70 -4.60
C THR A 154 25.14 -11.60 -5.62
N PHE A 155 26.06 -10.65 -5.76
CA PHE A 155 25.96 -9.57 -6.74
C PHE A 155 26.12 -10.07 -8.17
N GLN A 156 26.94 -11.09 -8.41
CA GLN A 156 27.00 -11.74 -9.72
C GLN A 156 25.68 -12.43 -10.09
N LYS A 157 25.03 -13.13 -9.15
CA LYS A 157 23.67 -13.67 -9.36
C LYS A 157 22.68 -12.56 -9.73
N ALA A 158 22.77 -11.40 -9.07
CA ALA A 158 21.93 -10.24 -9.39
C ALA A 158 22.18 -9.69 -10.80
N VAL A 159 23.44 -9.59 -11.23
CA VAL A 159 23.79 -9.22 -12.61
C VAL A 159 23.20 -10.21 -13.61
N GLU A 160 23.35 -11.51 -13.37
CA GLU A 160 22.76 -12.56 -14.23
C GLU A 160 21.24 -12.45 -14.29
N ALA A 161 20.58 -12.20 -13.16
CA ALA A 161 19.13 -12.04 -13.11
C ALA A 161 18.66 -10.81 -13.89
N ILE A 162 19.34 -9.66 -13.74
CA ILE A 162 19.03 -8.44 -14.49
C ILE A 162 19.21 -8.66 -15.99
N GLN A 163 20.36 -9.18 -16.42
CA GLN A 163 20.69 -9.35 -17.84
C GLN A 163 19.79 -10.36 -18.56
N ASN A 164 19.30 -11.37 -17.84
CA ASN A 164 18.40 -12.39 -18.39
C ASN A 164 16.92 -12.12 -18.08
N ASN A 165 16.60 -11.00 -17.42
CA ASN A 165 15.27 -10.65 -16.96
C ASN A 165 14.61 -11.78 -16.12
N TYR A 166 15.40 -12.40 -15.25
CA TYR A 166 14.92 -13.35 -14.25
C TYR A 166 14.38 -12.62 -13.03
N GLY A 167 13.44 -13.24 -12.32
CA GLY A 167 12.91 -12.69 -11.10
C GLY A 167 13.93 -12.73 -9.95
N ILE A 168 13.72 -11.86 -8.96
CA ILE A 168 14.61 -11.69 -7.80
C ILE A 168 14.78 -12.98 -6.99
N GLU A 169 13.82 -13.91 -7.06
CA GLU A 169 13.86 -15.23 -6.43
C GLU A 169 14.99 -16.13 -6.96
N THR A 170 15.52 -15.85 -8.15
CA THR A 170 16.72 -16.55 -8.67
C THR A 170 17.99 -16.16 -7.95
N VAL A 171 18.02 -14.95 -7.38
CA VAL A 171 19.12 -14.42 -6.56
C VAL A 171 18.90 -14.77 -5.10
N TYR A 172 17.66 -14.61 -4.63
CA TYR A 172 17.24 -14.87 -3.26
C TYR A 172 16.21 -15.98 -3.23
N PRO A 173 16.64 -17.25 -3.16
CA PRO A 173 15.72 -18.36 -3.04
C PRO A 173 14.75 -18.15 -1.87
N PRO A 174 13.45 -18.44 -2.05
CA PRO A 174 12.45 -18.26 -1.02
C PRO A 174 12.70 -19.22 0.14
N ALA A 175 12.65 -18.71 1.37
CA ALA A 175 12.61 -19.56 2.55
C ALA A 175 11.17 -20.08 2.72
N THR A 176 10.84 -21.20 2.06
CA THR A 176 9.45 -21.69 1.96
C THR A 176 8.83 -22.03 3.32
N VAL A 177 7.50 -22.06 3.37
CA VAL A 177 6.74 -22.56 4.53
C VAL A 177 6.91 -24.07 4.61
N ASP A 178 7.08 -24.59 5.83
CA ASP A 178 7.01 -26.04 6.06
C ASP A 178 5.54 -26.46 6.12
N ILE A 179 5.10 -27.20 5.10
CA ILE A 179 3.71 -27.66 4.94
C ILE A 179 3.71 -29.17 5.17
N SER A 180 3.09 -29.61 6.27
CA SER A 180 2.99 -31.05 6.59
C SER A 180 2.14 -31.80 5.55
N PRO A 181 2.19 -33.14 5.48
CA PRO A 181 1.31 -33.92 4.62
C PRO A 181 -0.19 -33.61 4.84
N GLU A 182 -0.60 -33.38 6.09
CA GLU A 182 -1.95 -32.94 6.45
C GLU A 182 -2.22 -31.52 5.92
N GLY A 183 -1.29 -30.59 6.12
CA GLY A 183 -1.37 -29.23 5.57
C GLY A 183 -1.50 -29.22 4.05
N GLN A 184 -0.78 -30.10 3.34
CA GLN A 184 -0.86 -30.27 1.90
C GLN A 184 -2.24 -30.81 1.46
N SER A 185 -2.81 -31.75 2.22
CA SER A 185 -4.16 -32.25 1.98
C SER A 185 -5.21 -31.13 2.14
N ILE A 186 -5.08 -30.34 3.21
CA ILE A 186 -5.95 -29.18 3.48
C ILE A 186 -5.82 -28.14 2.36
N LEU A 187 -4.61 -27.80 1.95
CA LEU A 187 -4.36 -26.87 0.84
C LEU A 187 -5.04 -27.35 -0.45
N ASN A 188 -4.91 -28.64 -0.78
CA ASN A 188 -5.54 -29.23 -1.97
C ASN A 188 -7.07 -29.14 -1.93
N ASP A 189 -7.71 -29.48 -0.81
CA ASP A 189 -9.17 -29.37 -0.64
C ASP A 189 -9.64 -27.91 -0.80
N ARG A 190 -8.94 -26.97 -0.18
CA ARG A 190 -9.30 -25.55 -0.22
C ARG A 190 -9.09 -24.92 -1.61
N LEU A 191 -8.07 -25.35 -2.35
CA LEU A 191 -7.88 -24.94 -3.74
C LEU A 191 -9.00 -25.50 -4.66
N LEU A 192 -9.55 -26.69 -4.36
CA LEU A 192 -10.71 -27.22 -5.08
C LEU A 192 -11.96 -26.37 -4.83
N LYS A 193 -12.19 -25.93 -3.59
CA LYS A 193 -13.27 -24.97 -3.25
C LYS A 193 -13.09 -23.64 -3.97
N LEU A 194 -11.86 -23.10 -3.99
CA LEU A 194 -11.56 -21.85 -4.69
C LEU A 194 -11.84 -21.97 -6.20
N ARG A 195 -11.52 -23.11 -6.83
CA ARG A 195 -11.81 -23.35 -8.25
C ARG A 195 -13.31 -23.26 -8.57
N GLN A 196 -14.19 -23.64 -7.64
CA GLN A 196 -15.65 -23.54 -7.81
C GLN A 196 -16.15 -22.07 -7.81
N SER A 197 -15.31 -21.12 -7.42
CA SER A 197 -15.63 -19.68 -7.36
C SER A 197 -15.40 -18.94 -8.70
N GLY A 198 -15.18 -19.66 -9.80
CA GLY A 198 -15.06 -19.07 -11.14
C GLY A 198 -13.68 -18.50 -11.51
N PHE A 199 -12.62 -18.96 -10.83
CA PHE A 199 -11.23 -18.66 -11.21
C PHE A 199 -10.70 -19.68 -12.23
N SER A 200 -9.90 -19.21 -13.17
CA SER A 200 -9.25 -20.02 -14.18
C SER A 200 -8.20 -20.95 -13.57
N ASN A 201 -7.85 -22.02 -14.29
CA ASN A 201 -6.79 -22.93 -13.83
C ASN A 201 -5.43 -22.23 -13.64
N ALA A 202 -5.12 -21.23 -14.47
CA ALA A 202 -3.89 -20.45 -14.34
C ALA A 202 -3.86 -19.63 -13.04
N GLU A 203 -4.99 -19.01 -12.65
CA GLU A 203 -5.12 -18.27 -11.39
C GLU A 203 -5.02 -19.19 -10.17
N ILE A 204 -5.63 -20.38 -10.22
CA ILE A 204 -5.55 -21.39 -9.15
C ILE A 204 -4.13 -21.95 -9.01
N GLU A 205 -3.45 -22.21 -10.12
CA GLU A 205 -2.07 -22.72 -10.09
C GLU A 205 -1.09 -21.66 -9.61
N TRP A 206 -1.29 -20.40 -10.00
CA TRP A 206 -0.55 -19.28 -9.43
C TRP A 206 -0.73 -19.20 -7.92
N MET A 207 -1.97 -19.32 -7.41
CA MET A 207 -2.24 -19.33 -5.97
C MET A 207 -1.54 -20.49 -5.25
N ARG A 208 -1.57 -21.69 -5.84
CA ARG A 208 -0.85 -22.86 -5.33
C ARG A 208 0.65 -22.58 -5.24
N SER A 209 1.26 -22.15 -6.34
CA SER A 209 2.69 -21.87 -6.43
C SER A 209 3.11 -20.80 -5.41
N MET A 210 2.31 -19.74 -5.26
CA MET A 210 2.56 -18.69 -4.28
C MET A 210 2.60 -19.24 -2.84
N ILE A 211 1.70 -20.17 -2.49
CA ILE A 211 1.66 -20.77 -1.15
C ILE A 211 2.79 -21.78 -0.95
N THR A 212 3.07 -22.64 -1.94
CA THR A 212 4.03 -23.75 -1.78
C THR A 212 5.48 -23.34 -1.98
N SER A 213 5.70 -22.31 -2.80
CA SER A 213 7.03 -21.89 -3.24
C SER A 213 7.36 -20.46 -2.85
N GLY A 214 6.41 -19.71 -2.30
CA GLY A 214 6.64 -18.34 -1.82
C GLY A 214 7.50 -18.27 -0.57
N ASP A 215 8.12 -17.11 -0.36
CA ASP A 215 8.88 -16.85 0.87
C ASP A 215 7.96 -16.79 2.08
N ARG A 216 8.33 -17.47 3.17
CA ARG A 216 7.54 -17.53 4.41
C ARG A 216 7.29 -16.15 5.01
N GLY A 217 8.24 -15.22 4.89
CA GLY A 217 8.07 -13.85 5.37
C GLY A 217 6.99 -13.10 4.59
N ASP A 218 6.92 -13.31 3.28
CA ASP A 218 5.87 -12.72 2.43
C ASP A 218 4.49 -13.31 2.74
N LEU A 219 4.43 -14.63 2.97
CA LEU A 219 3.20 -15.34 3.33
C LEU A 219 2.67 -14.99 4.72
N HIS A 220 3.51 -14.42 5.59
CA HIS A 220 3.10 -13.88 6.88
C HIS A 220 2.34 -12.55 6.75
N ARG A 221 2.64 -11.75 5.72
CA ARG A 221 2.01 -10.45 5.48
C ARG A 221 1.88 -10.17 3.99
N ILE A 222 0.86 -10.78 3.40
CA ILE A 222 0.58 -10.73 1.96
C ILE A 222 -0.11 -9.41 1.62
N ARG A 223 0.50 -8.65 0.70
CA ARG A 223 -0.10 -7.49 0.04
C ARG A 223 -0.52 -7.87 -1.38
N PRO A 224 -1.81 -8.18 -1.65
CA PRO A 224 -2.22 -8.68 -2.96
C PRO A 224 -1.79 -7.78 -4.12
N LEU A 225 -1.92 -6.46 -3.94
CA LEU A 225 -1.64 -5.49 -5.00
C LEU A 225 -0.14 -5.38 -5.34
N SER A 226 0.77 -5.79 -4.44
CA SER A 226 2.21 -5.82 -4.70
C SER A 226 2.67 -7.07 -5.44
N LEU A 227 1.83 -8.11 -5.54
CA LEU A 227 2.22 -9.38 -6.15
C LEU A 227 2.10 -9.32 -7.68
N SER A 228 3.08 -9.90 -8.37
CA SER A 228 2.96 -10.24 -9.79
C SER A 228 2.07 -11.48 -9.96
N GLY A 229 1.39 -11.58 -11.10
CA GLY A 229 0.51 -12.73 -11.38
C GLY A 229 -0.29 -12.58 -12.66
N PRO A 230 -1.12 -13.58 -13.01
CA PRO A 230 -1.87 -13.64 -14.27
C PRO A 230 -3.09 -12.69 -14.32
N PHE A 231 -3.15 -11.69 -13.45
CA PHE A 231 -4.29 -10.80 -13.31
C PHE A 231 -4.04 -9.49 -14.05
N ALA A 232 -4.86 -9.21 -15.06
CA ALA A 232 -4.88 -7.90 -15.72
C ALA A 232 -5.54 -6.82 -14.85
N ASP A 233 -6.49 -7.22 -13.99
CA ASP A 233 -7.30 -6.34 -13.15
C ASP A 233 -6.93 -6.49 -11.66
N PRO A 234 -6.57 -5.38 -10.97
CA PRO A 234 -6.35 -5.37 -9.53
C PRO A 234 -7.52 -5.89 -8.69
N GLU A 235 -8.77 -5.61 -9.08
CA GLU A 235 -9.94 -6.06 -8.31
C GLU A 235 -10.12 -7.57 -8.39
N ARG A 236 -9.89 -8.18 -9.56
CA ARG A 236 -9.88 -9.63 -9.69
C ARG A 236 -8.77 -10.28 -8.87
N LYS A 237 -7.59 -9.64 -8.80
CA LYS A 237 -6.50 -10.07 -7.92
C LYS A 237 -6.89 -9.98 -6.45
N VAL A 238 -7.60 -8.95 -6.00
CA VAL A 238 -8.09 -8.92 -4.60
C VAL A 238 -9.19 -9.96 -4.38
N SER A 239 -10.08 -10.15 -5.37
CA SER A 239 -11.21 -11.08 -5.31
C SER A 239 -10.77 -12.53 -5.10
N ILE A 240 -9.65 -12.99 -5.67
CA ILE A 240 -9.16 -14.36 -5.42
C ILE A 240 -8.68 -14.54 -3.98
N PHE A 241 -8.10 -13.52 -3.35
CA PHE A 241 -7.75 -13.57 -1.92
C PHE A 241 -8.99 -13.56 -1.03
N LEU A 242 -10.01 -12.76 -1.37
CA LEU A 242 -11.29 -12.75 -0.65
C LEU A 242 -12.00 -14.12 -0.69
N ASN A 243 -12.07 -14.74 -1.87
CA ASN A 243 -12.58 -16.12 -1.99
C ASN A 243 -11.65 -17.12 -1.31
N GLY A 244 -10.34 -16.87 -1.32
CA GLY A 244 -9.35 -17.66 -0.59
C GLY A 244 -9.59 -17.64 0.92
N VAL A 245 -10.04 -16.53 1.50
CA VAL A 245 -10.42 -16.45 2.92
C VAL A 245 -11.63 -17.33 3.20
N LEU A 246 -12.68 -17.29 2.38
CA LEU A 246 -13.83 -18.18 2.54
C LEU A 246 -13.48 -19.66 2.35
N ALA A 247 -12.57 -19.96 1.41
CA ALA A 247 -12.04 -21.30 1.23
C ALA A 247 -11.15 -21.73 2.41
N GLY A 248 -10.75 -20.81 3.30
CA GLY A 248 -9.85 -21.03 4.42
C GLY A 248 -8.37 -21.05 4.04
N LEU A 249 -7.98 -20.62 2.83
CA LEU A 249 -6.57 -20.49 2.45
C LEU A 249 -5.86 -19.39 3.25
N PHE A 250 -6.60 -18.31 3.54
CA PHE A 250 -6.05 -17.12 4.19
C PHE A 250 -6.92 -16.65 5.35
N THR A 251 -6.30 -15.85 6.20
CA THR A 251 -7.00 -14.90 7.08
C THR A 251 -6.84 -13.50 6.50
N MET A 252 -7.87 -12.66 6.63
CA MET A 252 -7.85 -11.26 6.26
C MET A 252 -7.66 -10.43 7.53
N ASN A 253 -6.71 -9.51 7.51
CA ASN A 253 -6.30 -8.73 8.68
C ASN A 253 -6.33 -7.23 8.35
N TYR A 254 -6.88 -6.46 9.28
CA TYR A 254 -6.82 -5.00 9.26
C TYR A 254 -5.66 -4.55 10.14
N GLU A 255 -4.68 -3.88 9.56
CA GLU A 255 -3.52 -3.34 10.26
C GLU A 255 -3.61 -1.81 10.31
N VAL A 256 -3.39 -1.24 11.50
CA VAL A 256 -3.31 0.20 11.70
C VAL A 256 -1.89 0.67 11.41
N ILE A 257 -1.75 1.56 10.43
CA ILE A 257 -0.48 2.07 9.93
C ILE A 257 -0.25 3.48 10.45
N CYS A 258 0.92 3.71 11.04
CA CYS A 258 1.30 5.05 11.47
C CYS A 258 1.45 5.99 10.25
N PRO A 259 0.81 7.18 10.26
CA PRO A 259 0.87 8.11 9.12
C PRO A 259 2.27 8.69 8.89
N HIS A 260 3.16 8.64 9.90
CA HIS A 260 4.51 9.21 9.85
C HIS A 260 5.57 8.20 9.38
N CYS A 261 5.69 7.05 10.04
CA CYS A 261 6.74 6.07 9.68
C CYS A 261 6.25 4.95 8.75
N LYS A 262 4.95 4.91 8.46
CA LYS A 262 4.24 3.88 7.67
C LYS A 262 4.42 2.45 8.18
N GLY A 263 4.86 2.30 9.43
CA GLY A 263 4.94 1.00 10.10
C GLY A 263 3.62 0.61 10.74
N SER A 264 3.30 -0.68 10.70
CA SER A 264 2.17 -1.29 11.39
C SER A 264 2.29 -1.09 12.90
N ARG A 265 1.20 -0.69 13.56
CA ARG A 265 1.16 -0.33 14.99
C ARG A 265 0.20 -1.18 15.79
N ASP A 266 -0.93 -1.48 15.18
CA ASP A 266 -1.92 -2.37 15.74
C ASP A 266 -2.35 -3.35 14.67
N ASN A 267 -2.65 -4.57 15.10
CA ASN A 267 -3.18 -5.61 14.25
C ASN A 267 -4.36 -6.26 15.00
N PRO A 268 -5.49 -5.54 15.08
CA PRO A 268 -6.72 -6.03 15.69
C PRO A 268 -7.23 -7.31 15.03
N GLY A 269 -6.83 -7.58 13.78
CA GLY A 269 -7.24 -8.76 13.03
C GLY A 269 -8.60 -8.59 12.37
N THR A 270 -9.59 -8.00 13.03
CA THR A 270 -10.93 -7.75 12.46
C THR A 270 -11.24 -6.25 12.38
N LEU A 271 -12.12 -5.85 11.44
CA LEU A 271 -12.49 -4.44 11.28
C LEU A 271 -13.20 -3.88 12.51
N ALA A 272 -14.00 -4.71 13.19
CA ALA A 272 -14.76 -4.34 14.38
C ALA A 272 -13.87 -4.06 15.60
N GLN A 273 -12.62 -4.52 15.57
CA GLN A 273 -11.63 -4.35 16.64
C GLN A 273 -10.65 -3.21 16.34
N VAL A 274 -10.74 -2.55 15.18
CA VAL A 274 -9.90 -1.39 14.87
C VAL A 274 -10.20 -0.25 15.86
N PRO A 275 -9.19 0.25 16.59
CA PRO A 275 -9.41 1.30 17.58
C PRO A 275 -9.71 2.64 16.90
N VAL A 276 -10.40 3.55 17.58
CA VAL A 276 -10.63 4.91 17.05
C VAL A 276 -9.32 5.69 16.96
N ARG A 277 -8.43 5.48 17.94
CA ARG A 277 -7.12 6.10 18.02
C ARG A 277 -6.05 5.06 18.21
N ALA A 278 -4.89 5.30 17.61
CA ALA A 278 -3.72 4.47 17.76
C ALA A 278 -2.51 5.31 18.16
N GLU A 279 -1.58 4.67 18.86
CA GLU A 279 -0.33 5.27 19.29
C GLU A 279 0.83 4.67 18.50
N CYS A 280 1.83 5.50 18.20
CA CYS A 280 3.09 5.03 17.67
C CYS A 280 4.20 5.43 18.64
N HIS A 281 4.80 4.46 19.32
CA HIS A 281 5.88 4.74 20.28
C HIS A 281 7.20 5.12 19.61
N ILE A 282 7.49 4.61 18.39
CA ILE A 282 8.59 5.17 17.59
C ILE A 282 8.26 6.63 17.26
N CYS A 283 7.05 6.83 16.72
CA CYS A 283 6.25 8.04 16.50
C CYS A 283 6.40 9.16 17.52
N GLU A 284 6.24 8.77 18.78
CA GLU A 284 5.79 9.64 19.85
C GLU A 284 4.54 10.46 19.42
N ILE A 285 3.61 9.81 18.71
CA ILE A 285 2.35 10.43 18.26
C ILE A 285 1.15 9.56 18.61
N GLU A 286 0.01 10.22 18.82
CA GLU A 286 -1.33 9.63 18.79
C GLU A 286 -2.02 10.11 17.50
N PHE A 287 -2.73 9.22 16.82
CA PHE A 287 -3.41 9.54 15.55
C PHE A 287 -4.74 8.78 15.43
N SER A 288 -5.65 9.28 14.61
CA SER A 288 -6.90 8.56 14.32
C SER A 288 -6.63 7.39 13.36
N ALA A 289 -7.07 6.19 13.72
CA ALA A 289 -7.00 5.04 12.81
C ALA A 289 -7.97 5.22 11.62
N GLY A 290 -8.97 6.10 11.77
CA GLY A 290 -9.93 6.46 10.74
C GLY A 290 -9.40 7.44 9.70
N GLU A 291 -8.21 8.02 9.89
CA GLU A 291 -7.60 8.90 8.88
C GLU A 291 -7.27 8.16 7.59
N LYS A 292 -7.22 8.92 6.49
CA LYS A 292 -6.89 8.40 5.17
C LYS A 292 -5.53 7.68 5.22
N GLU A 293 -5.47 6.46 4.69
CA GLU A 293 -4.28 5.58 4.65
C GLU A 293 -3.80 5.02 6.00
N SER A 294 -4.50 5.27 7.11
CA SER A 294 -4.16 4.73 8.43
C SER A 294 -4.54 3.26 8.60
N ILE A 295 -5.27 2.66 7.66
CA ILE A 295 -5.61 1.23 7.66
C ILE A 295 -5.11 0.58 6.37
N GLU A 296 -4.46 -0.57 6.51
CA GLU A 296 -4.06 -1.45 5.42
C GLU A 296 -4.69 -2.83 5.63
N ILE A 297 -5.21 -3.43 4.57
CA ILE A 297 -5.72 -4.80 4.59
C ILE A 297 -4.65 -5.72 4.03
N VAL A 298 -4.27 -6.72 4.82
CA VAL A 298 -3.30 -7.75 4.43
C VAL A 298 -3.91 -9.13 4.60
N PHE A 299 -3.32 -10.11 3.92
CA PHE A 299 -3.71 -11.51 4.05
C PHE A 299 -2.57 -12.30 4.68
N ARG A 300 -2.92 -13.37 5.41
CA ARG A 300 -1.92 -14.29 5.97
C ARG A 300 -2.31 -15.70 5.66
N LEU A 301 -1.33 -16.57 5.39
CA LEU A 301 -1.57 -17.99 5.21
C LEU A 301 -2.29 -18.54 6.45
N HIS A 302 -3.36 -19.30 6.24
CA HIS A 302 -4.10 -19.90 7.34
C HIS A 302 -3.23 -20.94 8.07
N PRO A 303 -3.11 -20.91 9.41
CA PRO A 303 -2.15 -21.72 10.18
C PRO A 303 -2.36 -23.23 10.03
N SER A 304 -3.58 -23.67 9.72
CA SER A 304 -3.85 -25.09 9.43
C SER A 304 -3.24 -25.60 8.12
N ILE A 305 -2.68 -24.74 7.26
CA ILE A 305 -1.92 -25.14 6.07
C ILE A 305 -0.43 -25.16 6.42
N GLY A 306 0.05 -24.09 7.02
CA GLY A 306 1.42 -23.99 7.51
C GLY A 306 1.59 -22.73 8.36
N GLU A 307 2.55 -22.78 9.29
CA GLU A 307 2.84 -21.67 10.17
C GLU A 307 3.76 -20.64 9.49
N THR A 308 3.40 -19.37 9.64
CA THR A 308 4.21 -18.23 9.18
C THR A 308 4.57 -17.38 10.38
N ARG A 309 5.73 -16.72 10.32
CA ARG A 309 6.17 -15.74 11.33
C ARG A 309 6.94 -14.61 10.64
N PRO A 310 6.99 -13.41 11.24
CA PRO A 310 7.93 -12.40 10.79
C PRO A 310 9.34 -12.98 10.80
N GLN A 311 10.07 -12.80 9.72
CA GLN A 311 11.49 -13.13 9.63
C GLN A 311 12.24 -11.85 9.29
N PHE A 312 13.21 -11.52 10.15
CA PHE A 312 14.04 -10.36 9.95
C PHE A 312 15.50 -10.80 9.88
N PHE A 313 16.20 -10.34 8.85
CA PHE A 313 17.66 -10.32 8.83
C PHE A 313 18.18 -8.87 8.88
N CYS A 314 17.25 -7.91 8.86
CA CYS A 314 17.48 -6.49 8.91
C CYS A 314 16.25 -5.78 9.52
N ALA A 315 16.46 -4.68 10.24
CA ALA A 315 15.40 -3.94 10.91
C ALA A 315 14.52 -3.12 9.95
N ALA A 316 15.14 -2.59 8.90
CA ALA A 316 14.47 -1.76 7.92
C ALA A 316 14.88 -2.22 6.52
N GLU A 317 13.89 -2.42 5.66
CA GLU A 317 14.07 -2.81 4.27
C GLU A 317 13.56 -1.68 3.39
N PRO A 318 14.45 -0.88 2.76
CA PRO A 318 14.02 0.13 1.81
C PRO A 318 13.17 -0.46 0.67
N SER A 319 13.37 -1.74 0.31
CA SER A 319 12.51 -2.47 -0.63
C SER A 319 11.04 -2.56 -0.19
N LYS A 320 10.74 -2.52 1.12
CA LYS A 320 9.37 -2.48 1.66
C LYS A 320 8.78 -1.06 1.76
N LYS A 321 9.60 -0.04 1.49
CA LYS A 321 9.27 1.40 1.57
C LYS A 321 9.70 2.12 0.29
N THR A 322 9.37 1.57 -0.87
CA THR A 322 9.76 2.10 -2.20
C THR A 322 9.37 3.57 -2.43
N HIS A 323 8.29 4.02 -1.81
CA HIS A 323 7.84 5.42 -1.80
C HIS A 323 8.77 6.37 -1.03
N VAL A 324 9.56 5.89 -0.07
CA VAL A 324 10.53 6.69 0.68
C VAL A 324 11.85 6.68 -0.07
N ARG A 325 12.13 7.75 -0.82
CA ARG A 325 13.35 7.87 -1.62
C ARG A 325 14.58 8.20 -0.78
N ILE A 326 14.40 8.99 0.26
CA ILE A 326 15.50 9.40 1.14
C ILE A 326 15.06 9.27 2.59
N GLN A 327 15.90 8.64 3.41
CA GLN A 327 15.79 8.66 4.86
C GLN A 327 17.18 8.96 5.43
N ARG A 328 17.33 10.02 6.23
CA ARG A 328 18.64 10.47 6.73
C ARG A 328 18.52 11.23 8.05
N MET A 329 19.49 11.08 8.94
CA MET A 329 19.64 11.92 10.12
C MET A 329 20.32 13.25 9.74
N LEU A 330 19.65 14.36 10.01
CA LEU A 330 20.19 15.71 9.82
C LEU A 330 20.71 16.25 11.15
N GLN A 331 21.95 16.74 11.16
CA GLN A 331 22.48 17.51 12.29
C GLN A 331 21.82 18.90 12.36
N PRO A 332 21.79 19.56 13.53
CA PRO A 332 21.25 20.91 13.68
C PRO A 332 21.79 21.90 12.63
N GLY A 333 20.93 22.81 12.18
CA GLY A 333 21.26 23.84 11.19
C GLY A 333 21.14 23.39 9.74
N ASN A 334 21.80 24.13 8.85
CA ASN A 334 21.71 23.90 7.40
C ASN A 334 22.51 22.69 6.96
N GLN A 335 21.83 21.72 6.36
CA GLN A 335 22.43 20.51 5.81
C GLN A 335 22.27 20.50 4.29
N GLN A 336 23.27 19.95 3.59
CA GLN A 336 23.25 19.78 2.14
C GLN A 336 23.65 18.36 1.76
N PHE A 337 22.92 17.76 0.83
CA PHE A 337 23.21 16.41 0.33
C PHE A 337 22.74 16.25 -1.11
N GLU A 338 23.36 15.34 -1.86
CA GLU A 338 22.90 14.99 -3.21
C GLU A 338 21.59 14.22 -3.12
N ALA A 339 20.63 14.54 -3.98
CA ALA A 339 19.42 13.78 -4.21
C ALA A 339 19.36 13.38 -5.69
N ASN A 340 18.93 12.15 -5.97
CA ASN A 340 18.71 11.65 -7.33
C ASN A 340 17.25 11.18 -7.44
N MET A 341 16.35 12.13 -7.66
CA MET A 341 14.91 11.89 -7.74
C MET A 341 14.37 12.46 -9.05
N SER A 342 13.60 11.65 -9.78
CA SER A 342 12.94 12.07 -11.01
C SER A 342 11.97 13.24 -10.77
N PRO A 343 11.60 14.02 -11.82
CA PRO A 343 10.59 15.06 -11.67
C PRO A 343 9.29 14.51 -11.08
N GLY A 344 8.79 15.12 -10.02
CA GLY A 344 7.68 14.55 -9.25
C GLY A 344 7.22 15.45 -8.12
N ARG A 345 6.13 15.05 -7.47
CA ARG A 345 5.74 15.61 -6.17
C ARG A 345 6.45 14.80 -5.10
N TYR A 346 7.02 15.47 -4.10
CA TYR A 346 7.65 14.82 -2.96
C TYR A 346 7.20 15.52 -1.68
N ARG A 347 7.03 14.76 -0.61
CA ARG A 347 6.75 15.26 0.73
C ARG A 347 8.00 15.14 1.58
N PHE A 348 8.36 16.24 2.23
CA PHE A 348 9.49 16.32 3.16
C PHE A 348 8.97 16.30 4.59
N LEU A 349 9.44 15.35 5.38
CA LEU A 349 9.09 15.15 6.78
C LEU A 349 10.36 15.25 7.61
N LEU A 350 10.47 16.22 8.51
CA LEU A 350 11.60 16.32 9.44
C LEU A 350 11.12 16.15 10.87
N GLN A 351 11.73 15.21 11.59
CA GLN A 351 11.22 14.75 12.89
C GLN A 351 9.72 14.42 12.82
N ARG A 352 9.25 14.08 11.61
CA ARG A 352 7.88 13.74 11.26
C ARG A 352 6.88 14.88 11.35
N GLU A 353 7.35 16.12 11.47
CA GLU A 353 6.56 17.29 11.12
C GLU A 353 6.76 17.58 9.64
N GLN A 354 5.67 17.93 8.95
CA GLN A 354 5.78 18.42 7.60
C GLN A 354 6.42 19.80 7.65
N LEU A 355 7.65 19.91 7.16
CA LEU A 355 8.33 21.19 7.15
C LEU A 355 7.63 22.12 6.15
N PRO A 356 7.27 23.36 6.54
CA PRO A 356 7.06 24.42 5.56
C PRO A 356 8.39 24.56 4.82
N ILE A 357 8.38 24.26 3.52
CA ILE A 357 9.59 24.16 2.70
C ILE A 357 10.32 25.51 2.69
N ALA A 358 11.31 25.65 3.57
CA ALA A 358 12.41 26.61 3.45
C ALA A 358 13.63 25.95 2.80
N ALA A 359 13.42 24.86 2.06
CA ALA A 359 14.36 24.49 1.04
C ALA A 359 14.16 25.50 -0.11
N GLU A 360 15.17 26.29 -0.45
CA GLU A 360 15.11 27.24 -1.57
C GLU A 360 14.80 26.49 -2.89
N PHE A 361 13.52 26.26 -3.15
CA PHE A 361 12.97 25.71 -4.38
C PHE A 361 11.68 26.50 -4.65
N ALA A 362 11.51 26.97 -5.88
CA ALA A 362 10.52 27.99 -6.24
C ALA A 362 9.09 27.65 -5.76
N LYS A 363 8.61 28.43 -4.78
CA LYS A 363 7.23 28.63 -4.28
C LYS A 363 6.22 27.48 -4.43
N GLY A 364 5.91 26.88 -3.28
CA GLY A 364 4.54 26.58 -2.81
C GLY A 364 3.79 25.51 -3.61
N GLU A 365 3.65 24.31 -3.02
CA GLU A 365 2.94 23.15 -3.61
C GLU A 365 3.05 23.05 -5.15
N THR A 366 4.21 22.70 -5.67
CA THR A 366 4.42 22.69 -7.13
C THR A 366 5.45 21.63 -7.50
N GLN A 367 5.22 20.98 -8.65
CA GLN A 367 6.12 19.99 -9.27
C GLN A 367 7.59 20.31 -9.00
N VAL A 368 8.31 19.38 -8.40
CA VAL A 368 9.76 19.48 -8.34
C VAL A 368 10.27 19.10 -9.74
N PRO A 369 10.88 20.00 -10.53
CA PRO A 369 11.64 19.58 -11.70
C PRO A 369 12.74 18.66 -11.15
N GLY A 370 12.85 17.45 -11.70
CA GLY A 370 13.61 16.34 -11.11
C GLY A 370 14.86 16.76 -10.37
N LEU A 371 14.95 16.36 -9.12
CA LEU A 371 16.12 16.57 -8.27
C LEU A 371 17.24 15.65 -8.74
N ASN A 372 17.92 16.05 -9.80
CA ASN A 372 19.29 15.58 -10.06
C ASN A 372 20.23 16.67 -9.52
N GLY A 373 20.53 16.64 -8.21
CA GLY A 373 21.48 17.59 -7.61
C GLY A 373 21.35 17.80 -6.09
N LYS A 374 21.93 18.91 -5.62
CA LYS A 374 22.07 19.23 -4.19
C LYS A 374 20.75 19.71 -3.57
N CYS A 375 20.23 18.92 -2.64
CA CYS A 375 19.16 19.30 -1.74
C CYS A 375 19.72 20.03 -0.52
N ARG A 376 19.07 21.14 -0.12
CA ARG A 376 19.36 21.86 1.14
C ARG A 376 18.16 21.77 2.05
N VAL A 377 18.38 21.36 3.29
CA VAL A 377 17.34 21.25 4.31
C VAL A 377 17.90 21.82 5.60
N GLU A 378 17.15 22.73 6.21
CA GLU A 378 17.46 23.22 7.56
C GLU A 378 16.85 22.27 8.59
N ASN A 379 17.66 21.82 9.53
CA ASN A 379 17.17 21.24 10.77
C ASN A 379 17.06 22.34 11.84
N PRO A 380 15.84 22.84 12.16
CA PRO A 380 15.66 23.90 13.15
C PRO A 380 15.79 23.39 14.59
N PHE A 381 15.87 22.07 14.81
CA PHE A 381 15.98 21.49 16.14
C PHE A 381 17.42 21.59 16.67
N GLN A 382 17.55 21.77 17.98
CA GLN A 382 18.84 21.75 18.69
C GLN A 382 19.44 20.33 18.81
N LYS A 383 18.87 19.35 18.11
CA LYS A 383 19.26 17.93 18.15
C LYS A 383 19.17 17.32 16.75
N PRO A 384 19.85 16.18 16.49
CA PRO A 384 19.68 15.44 15.25
C PRO A 384 18.21 15.11 15.00
N ALA A 385 17.75 15.24 13.75
CA ALA A 385 16.37 14.98 13.36
C ALA A 385 16.30 14.10 12.11
N LEU A 386 15.36 13.16 12.09
CA LEU A 386 15.17 12.25 10.96
C LEU A 386 14.43 12.97 9.83
N LEU A 387 15.08 13.12 8.68
CA LEU A 387 14.47 13.52 7.42
C LEU A 387 13.95 12.28 6.68
N MET A 388 12.72 12.34 6.21
CA MET A 388 12.17 11.45 5.20
C MET A 388 11.69 12.27 4.00
N VAL A 389 12.07 11.83 2.79
CA VAL A 389 11.56 12.36 1.52
C VAL A 389 10.80 11.25 0.84
N GLU A 390 9.49 11.41 0.73
CA GLU A 390 8.58 10.41 0.19
C GLU A 390 7.85 10.91 -1.05
N GLU A 391 7.59 10.00 -1.99
CA GLU A 391 6.61 10.24 -3.05
C GLU A 391 5.21 10.16 -2.42
N PRO A 392 4.38 11.21 -2.55
CA PRO A 392 3.04 11.28 -1.98
C PRO A 392 2.04 10.41 -2.73
N GLU A 393 2.47 9.62 -3.73
CA GLU A 393 1.57 8.74 -4.46
C GLU A 393 1.10 7.63 -3.52
N HIS A 394 -0.23 7.44 -3.48
CA HIS A 394 -0.88 6.32 -2.80
C HIS A 394 -0.09 5.06 -3.13
N SER A 395 0.45 4.37 -2.12
CA SER A 395 1.11 3.08 -2.36
C SER A 395 0.10 2.17 -3.06
N LYS A 396 0.22 2.03 -4.39
CA LYS A 396 -0.65 1.20 -5.25
C LYS A 396 -0.60 -0.27 -4.82
N GLU A 397 0.41 -0.61 -4.03
CA GLU A 397 0.68 -1.92 -3.44
C GLU A 397 -0.14 -2.19 -2.16
N ALA A 398 -0.65 -1.17 -1.50
CA ALA A 398 -1.40 -1.31 -0.25
C ALA A 398 -2.91 -1.39 -0.53
N LEU A 399 -3.54 -2.50 -0.13
CA LEU A 399 -4.99 -2.62 -0.19
C LEU A 399 -5.61 -1.77 0.94
N ARG A 400 -6.44 -0.79 0.57
CA ARG A 400 -7.06 0.17 1.49
C ARG A 400 -8.58 -0.03 1.59
N PRO A 401 -9.21 0.43 2.69
CA PRO A 401 -10.66 0.41 2.84
C PRO A 401 -11.40 1.07 1.67
N SER A 402 -10.84 2.15 1.10
CA SER A 402 -11.40 2.88 -0.03
C SER A 402 -11.60 2.03 -1.28
N LEU A 403 -10.74 1.03 -1.52
CA LEU A 403 -10.92 0.07 -2.60
C LEU A 403 -11.80 -1.09 -2.13
N LEU A 404 -11.44 -1.72 -1.01
CA LEU A 404 -12.09 -2.95 -0.56
C LEU A 404 -13.59 -2.80 -0.33
N PHE A 405 -14.02 -1.70 0.32
CA PHE A 405 -15.44 -1.45 0.59
C PHE A 405 -16.23 -1.07 -0.67
N GLY A 406 -15.53 -0.67 -1.73
CA GLY A 406 -16.09 -0.40 -3.05
C GLY A 406 -16.29 -1.65 -3.91
N MET A 407 -15.76 -2.82 -3.49
CA MET A 407 -15.82 -4.06 -4.28
C MET A 407 -17.11 -4.84 -4.00
N GLN A 408 -17.84 -5.22 -5.06
CA GLN A 408 -19.03 -6.05 -4.93
C GLN A 408 -18.69 -7.43 -4.32
N THR A 409 -17.58 -8.04 -4.72
CA THR A 409 -17.12 -9.32 -4.18
C THR A 409 -16.96 -9.26 -2.65
N PHE A 410 -16.39 -8.17 -2.12
CA PHE A 410 -16.24 -8.04 -0.67
C PHE A 410 -17.61 -7.95 0.02
N ARG A 411 -18.52 -7.13 -0.52
CA ARG A 411 -19.87 -6.97 0.05
C ARG A 411 -20.69 -8.25 0.02
N ASP A 412 -20.54 -9.07 -1.02
CA ASP A 412 -21.23 -10.35 -1.16
C ASP A 412 -20.67 -11.43 -0.21
N LEU A 413 -19.34 -11.49 -0.06
CA LEU A 413 -18.66 -12.54 0.72
C LEU A 413 -18.57 -12.22 2.22
N PHE A 414 -18.54 -10.94 2.59
CA PHE A 414 -18.38 -10.47 3.97
C PHE A 414 -19.50 -9.49 4.39
N PRO A 415 -20.79 -9.84 4.25
CA PRO A 415 -21.91 -8.93 4.54
C PRO A 415 -22.03 -8.55 6.02
N HIS A 416 -21.39 -9.31 6.90
CA HIS A 416 -21.40 -9.09 8.35
C HIS A 416 -20.18 -8.30 8.85
N GLU A 417 -19.23 -7.96 7.98
CA GLU A 417 -18.08 -7.13 8.37
C GLU A 417 -18.56 -5.73 8.74
N GLN A 418 -18.09 -5.21 9.87
CA GLN A 418 -18.56 -3.95 10.44
C GLN A 418 -17.41 -3.18 11.09
N LEU A 419 -17.51 -1.85 11.06
CA LEU A 419 -16.62 -0.98 11.81
C LEU A 419 -16.99 -1.01 13.31
N ALA A 420 -16.00 -0.75 14.17
CA ALA A 420 -16.27 -0.40 15.56
C ALA A 420 -17.27 0.78 15.63
N ALA A 421 -18.13 0.81 16.66
CA ALA A 421 -19.29 1.72 16.71
C ALA A 421 -18.94 3.20 16.51
N ASP A 422 -17.81 3.65 17.09
CA ASP A 422 -17.37 5.06 17.04
C ASP A 422 -16.32 5.33 15.95
N LEU A 423 -15.93 4.30 15.17
CA LEU A 423 -14.93 4.44 14.13
C LEU A 423 -15.56 4.95 12.83
N GLN A 424 -14.95 6.01 12.29
CA GLN A 424 -15.27 6.55 10.97
C GLN A 424 -14.00 6.51 10.13
N ILE A 425 -14.06 5.95 8.94
CA ILE A 425 -12.88 5.80 8.06
C ILE A 425 -13.01 6.77 6.88
N ASP A 426 -12.02 7.63 6.68
CA ASP A 426 -11.89 8.45 5.49
C ASP A 426 -11.54 7.60 4.27
N LEU A 427 -12.48 7.49 3.34
CA LEU A 427 -12.34 6.73 2.09
C LEU A 427 -11.72 7.58 0.96
N GLY A 428 -11.46 8.86 1.20
CA GLY A 428 -11.08 9.80 0.16
C GLY A 428 -12.19 9.96 -0.89
N GLN A 429 -11.78 10.21 -2.13
CA GLN A 429 -12.68 10.42 -3.26
C GLN A 429 -13.40 9.11 -3.62
N GLN A 430 -14.73 9.17 -3.70
CA GLN A 430 -15.59 8.05 -4.09
C GLN A 430 -16.61 8.54 -5.12
N THR A 431 -16.88 7.72 -6.14
CA THR A 431 -17.96 7.98 -7.10
C THR A 431 -19.24 7.30 -6.60
N ILE A 432 -20.22 8.10 -6.20
CA ILE A 432 -21.48 7.65 -5.63
C ILE A 432 -22.59 7.84 -6.65
N ALA A 433 -23.43 6.82 -6.78
CA ALA A 433 -24.64 6.93 -7.56
C ALA A 433 -25.88 6.51 -6.76
N PHE A 434 -27.01 7.12 -7.09
CA PHE A 434 -28.32 6.69 -6.63
C PHE A 434 -29.23 6.39 -7.81
N VAL A 435 -30.05 5.37 -7.63
CA VAL A 435 -31.21 5.11 -8.48
C VAL A 435 -32.49 5.26 -7.68
N ASP A 436 -33.55 5.67 -8.36
CA ASP A 436 -34.91 5.63 -7.86
C ASP A 436 -35.85 5.16 -8.99
N ILE A 437 -36.89 4.41 -8.63
CA ILE A 437 -37.89 3.91 -9.58
C ILE A 437 -39.00 4.96 -9.71
N VAL A 438 -39.15 5.53 -10.89
CA VAL A 438 -40.14 6.57 -11.14
C VAL A 438 -41.55 5.98 -11.17
N GLY A 439 -42.43 6.49 -10.31
CA GLY A 439 -43.85 6.10 -10.26
C GLY A 439 -44.12 4.78 -9.54
N SER A 440 -43.16 4.26 -8.76
CA SER A 440 -43.29 3.02 -7.98
C SER A 440 -44.52 3.01 -7.07
N THR A 441 -44.80 4.11 -6.34
CA THR A 441 -45.89 4.19 -5.37
C THR A 441 -47.26 3.98 -6.01
N GLY A 442 -47.51 4.64 -7.15
CA GLY A 442 -48.76 4.44 -7.91
C GLY A 442 -48.86 3.02 -8.48
N PHE A 443 -47.73 2.43 -8.87
CA PHE A 443 -47.69 1.06 -9.36
C PHE A 443 -48.05 0.01 -8.29
N TYR A 444 -47.66 0.24 -7.02
CA TYR A 444 -48.10 -0.59 -5.89
C TYR A 444 -49.62 -0.52 -5.70
N GLU A 445 -50.20 0.67 -5.77
CA GLU A 445 -51.65 0.89 -5.62
C GLU A 445 -52.46 0.22 -6.74
N GLU A 446 -51.95 0.22 -7.98
CA GLU A 446 -52.65 -0.32 -9.15
C GLU A 446 -52.56 -1.85 -9.28
N GLN A 447 -51.39 -2.44 -9.00
CA GLN A 447 -51.12 -3.87 -9.28
C GLN A 447 -51.19 -4.77 -8.04
N GLY A 448 -51.23 -4.18 -6.84
CA GLY A 448 -51.14 -4.89 -5.57
C GLY A 448 -49.72 -5.35 -5.23
N ASP A 449 -49.45 -5.47 -3.93
CA ASP A 449 -48.10 -5.61 -3.36
C ASP A 449 -47.26 -6.75 -3.95
N GLY A 450 -47.86 -7.92 -4.17
CA GLY A 450 -47.14 -9.10 -4.64
C GLY A 450 -46.63 -8.97 -6.09
N ALA A 451 -47.48 -8.49 -7.00
CA ALA A 451 -47.11 -8.28 -8.40
C ALA A 451 -46.14 -7.10 -8.55
N ALA A 452 -46.36 -6.03 -7.77
CA ALA A 452 -45.50 -4.87 -7.74
C ALA A 452 -44.08 -5.22 -7.26
N PHE A 453 -43.98 -5.97 -6.17
CA PHE A 453 -42.69 -6.46 -5.65
C PHE A 453 -41.93 -7.31 -6.67
N GLY A 454 -42.61 -8.22 -7.38
CA GLY A 454 -41.99 -9.04 -8.42
C GLY A 454 -41.41 -8.22 -9.57
N ALA A 455 -42.09 -7.15 -9.98
CA ALA A 455 -41.58 -6.23 -11.00
C ALA A 455 -40.36 -5.44 -10.50
N VAL A 456 -40.47 -4.81 -9.32
CA VAL A 456 -39.37 -4.03 -8.70
C VAL A 456 -38.13 -4.90 -8.51
N LYS A 457 -38.29 -6.14 -8.04
CA LYS A 457 -37.19 -7.09 -7.89
C LYS A 457 -36.47 -7.35 -9.22
N ARG A 458 -37.21 -7.60 -10.31
CA ARG A 458 -36.62 -7.79 -11.65
C ARG A 458 -35.85 -6.55 -12.13
N HIS A 459 -36.36 -5.35 -11.83
CA HIS A 459 -35.67 -4.09 -12.19
C HIS A 459 -34.35 -3.97 -11.45
N PHE A 460 -34.33 -4.25 -10.14
CA PHE A 460 -33.09 -4.24 -9.37
C PHE A 460 -32.12 -5.35 -9.78
N GLU A 461 -32.57 -6.57 -10.05
CA GLU A 461 -31.70 -7.65 -10.54
C GLU A 461 -31.00 -7.25 -11.85
N TYR A 462 -31.73 -6.65 -12.79
CA TYR A 462 -31.17 -6.16 -14.04
C TYR A 462 -30.17 -5.01 -13.80
N LEU A 463 -30.56 -4.04 -12.99
CA LEU A 463 -29.73 -2.89 -12.67
C LEU A 463 -28.44 -3.27 -11.94
N PHE A 464 -28.52 -4.16 -10.95
CA PHE A 464 -27.34 -4.68 -10.24
C PHE A 464 -26.42 -5.45 -11.19
N GLY A 465 -26.99 -6.12 -12.20
CA GLY A 465 -26.22 -6.70 -13.31
C GLY A 465 -25.42 -5.65 -14.10
N LEU A 466 -26.04 -4.52 -14.44
CA LEU A 466 -25.35 -3.40 -15.12
C LEU A 466 -24.29 -2.75 -14.23
N VAL A 467 -24.60 -2.52 -12.96
CA VAL A 467 -23.64 -1.97 -11.98
C VAL A 467 -22.41 -2.86 -11.90
N ARG A 468 -22.59 -4.18 -11.75
CA ARG A 468 -21.50 -5.18 -11.73
C ARG A 468 -20.73 -5.23 -13.04
N LYS A 469 -21.41 -5.18 -14.19
CA LYS A 469 -20.78 -5.15 -15.52
C LYS A 469 -19.78 -4.00 -15.64
N HIS A 470 -20.06 -2.87 -15.00
CA HIS A 470 -19.22 -1.68 -15.00
C HIS A 470 -18.33 -1.56 -13.76
N GLY A 471 -18.15 -2.63 -12.98
CA GLY A 471 -17.27 -2.66 -11.80
C GLY A 471 -17.80 -1.91 -10.57
N GLY A 472 -19.07 -1.51 -10.58
CA GLY A 472 -19.69 -0.90 -9.40
C GLY A 472 -20.14 -1.93 -8.36
N ALA A 473 -20.40 -1.44 -7.16
CA ALA A 473 -20.96 -2.23 -6.07
C ALA A 473 -22.24 -1.61 -5.50
N VAL A 474 -23.15 -2.48 -5.07
CA VAL A 474 -24.38 -2.13 -4.35
C VAL A 474 -24.03 -1.91 -2.89
N VAL A 475 -24.13 -0.65 -2.44
CA VAL A 475 -23.88 -0.29 -1.04
C VAL A 475 -25.05 -0.72 -0.18
N LYS A 476 -26.26 -0.27 -0.56
CA LYS A 476 -27.52 -0.59 0.11
C LYS A 476 -28.72 -0.29 -0.78
N THR A 477 -29.85 -0.92 -0.46
CA THR A 477 -31.17 -0.52 -0.97
C THR A 477 -31.85 0.43 0.02
N VAL A 478 -32.65 1.37 -0.50
CA VAL A 478 -33.41 2.35 0.29
C VAL A 478 -34.82 2.42 -0.29
N GLY A 479 -35.73 1.60 0.24
CA GLY A 479 -37.08 1.46 -0.31
C GLY A 479 -37.04 0.92 -1.75
N ASP A 480 -37.56 1.70 -2.67
CA ASP A 480 -37.56 1.51 -4.13
C ASP A 480 -36.37 2.17 -4.85
N GLY A 481 -35.43 2.74 -4.09
CA GLY A 481 -34.15 3.20 -4.57
C GLY A 481 -32.97 2.32 -4.14
N ALA A 482 -31.80 2.59 -4.70
CA ALA A 482 -30.55 1.96 -4.28
C ALA A 482 -29.37 2.92 -4.40
N MET A 483 -28.37 2.69 -3.55
CA MET A 483 -27.11 3.40 -3.53
C MET A 483 -26.00 2.50 -4.06
N PHE A 484 -25.19 3.05 -4.96
CA PHE A 484 -24.05 2.39 -5.57
C PHE A 484 -22.77 3.19 -5.35
N CYS A 485 -21.63 2.50 -5.37
CA CYS A 485 -20.32 3.10 -5.51
C CYS A 485 -19.59 2.52 -6.72
N PHE A 486 -18.77 3.33 -7.36
CA PHE A 486 -18.01 2.94 -8.55
C PHE A 486 -16.52 3.31 -8.40
N PRO A 487 -15.62 2.55 -9.07
CA PRO A 487 -14.19 2.81 -9.03
C PRO A 487 -13.79 4.10 -9.78
N SER A 488 -14.65 4.59 -10.69
CA SER A 488 -14.42 5.86 -11.38
C SER A 488 -15.72 6.54 -11.86
N PRO A 489 -15.68 7.85 -12.16
CA PRO A 489 -16.76 8.58 -12.82
C PRO A 489 -17.22 7.95 -14.14
N VAL A 490 -16.27 7.47 -14.95
CA VAL A 490 -16.54 6.86 -16.27
C VAL A 490 -17.32 5.55 -16.13
N ASN A 491 -16.96 4.73 -15.13
CA ASN A 491 -17.68 3.49 -14.82
C ASN A 491 -19.14 3.78 -14.41
N ALA A 492 -19.34 4.76 -13.53
CA ALA A 492 -20.68 5.15 -13.09
C ALA A 492 -21.54 5.70 -14.24
N LEU A 493 -20.97 6.55 -15.10
CA LEU A 493 -21.70 7.12 -16.22
C LEU A 493 -22.06 6.06 -17.28
N ASN A 494 -21.15 5.15 -17.61
CA ASN A 494 -21.46 4.03 -18.50
C ASN A 494 -22.58 3.15 -17.96
N ALA A 495 -22.61 2.87 -16.65
CA ALA A 495 -23.71 2.15 -16.01
C ALA A 495 -25.03 2.92 -16.10
N GLY A 496 -24.99 4.24 -15.85
CA GLY A 496 -26.16 5.11 -15.96
C GLY A 496 -26.73 5.16 -17.38
N LEU A 497 -25.87 5.27 -18.40
CA LEU A 497 -26.27 5.29 -19.82
C LEU A 497 -26.87 3.96 -20.26
N ASP A 498 -26.20 2.84 -19.95
CA ASP A 498 -26.73 1.50 -20.26
C ASP A 498 -28.08 1.24 -19.56
N ALA A 499 -28.26 1.79 -18.35
CA ALA A 499 -29.52 1.69 -17.62
C ALA A 499 -30.59 2.57 -18.28
N ALA A 500 -30.32 3.86 -18.53
CA ALA A 500 -31.25 4.77 -19.20
C ALA A 500 -31.76 4.18 -20.54
N ASP A 501 -30.88 3.60 -21.35
CA ASP A 501 -31.22 2.92 -22.60
C ASP A 501 -32.14 1.71 -22.38
N ALA A 502 -31.79 0.82 -21.45
CA ALA A 502 -32.51 -0.42 -21.20
C ALA A 502 -33.92 -0.20 -20.64
N PHE A 503 -34.07 0.74 -19.70
CA PHE A 503 -35.36 1.08 -19.09
C PHE A 503 -36.20 2.01 -19.99
N GLY A 504 -35.56 2.94 -20.72
CA GLY A 504 -36.23 3.83 -21.68
C GLY A 504 -36.83 3.10 -22.88
N SER A 505 -36.13 2.07 -23.38
CA SER A 505 -36.64 1.21 -24.46
C SER A 505 -37.67 0.16 -24.01
N LYS A 506 -37.98 0.10 -22.70
CA LYS A 506 -38.91 -0.88 -22.10
C LYS A 506 -38.62 -2.31 -22.55
N ARG A 507 -37.36 -2.76 -22.43
CA ARG A 507 -36.98 -4.16 -22.68
C ARG A 507 -37.92 -5.09 -21.91
N GLU A 508 -38.18 -6.27 -22.47
CA GLU A 508 -39.18 -7.21 -21.95
C GLU A 508 -39.03 -7.44 -20.42
N GLY A 509 -40.08 -7.12 -19.66
CA GLY A 509 -40.09 -7.19 -18.20
C GLY A 509 -39.66 -5.93 -17.44
N LEU A 510 -39.17 -4.89 -18.12
CA LEU A 510 -38.79 -3.59 -17.57
C LEU A 510 -39.84 -2.51 -17.91
N HIS A 511 -40.90 -2.44 -17.12
CA HIS A 511 -42.04 -1.55 -17.37
C HIS A 511 -41.99 -0.22 -16.62
N LEU A 512 -41.15 -0.11 -15.59
CA LEU A 512 -40.96 1.09 -14.79
C LEU A 512 -39.72 1.83 -15.28
N SER A 513 -39.80 3.16 -15.33
CA SER A 513 -38.64 4.00 -15.62
C SER A 513 -37.82 4.20 -14.35
N ILE A 514 -36.54 4.47 -14.53
CA ILE A 514 -35.64 4.81 -13.43
C ILE A 514 -35.12 6.23 -13.61
N ARG A 515 -34.67 6.85 -12.53
CA ARG A 515 -33.78 8.02 -12.61
C ARG A 515 -32.44 7.65 -12.00
N PHE A 516 -31.35 8.07 -12.63
CA PHE A 516 -29.99 7.78 -12.16
C PHE A 516 -29.30 9.08 -11.78
N THR A 517 -28.51 9.10 -10.73
CA THR A 517 -27.81 10.31 -10.28
C THR A 517 -26.41 9.99 -9.84
N ILE A 518 -25.44 10.86 -10.15
CA ILE A 518 -24.03 10.59 -9.91
C ILE A 518 -23.33 11.84 -9.38
N HIS A 519 -22.50 11.65 -8.36
CA HIS A 519 -21.55 12.64 -7.91
C HIS A 519 -20.28 11.97 -7.39
N GLU A 520 -19.13 12.61 -7.61
CA GLU A 520 -17.84 12.19 -7.06
C GLU A 520 -17.38 13.20 -6.00
N GLY A 521 -16.86 12.68 -4.89
CA GLY A 521 -16.32 13.53 -3.82
C GLY A 521 -15.85 12.72 -2.61
N PRO A 522 -15.30 13.40 -1.57
CA PRO A 522 -14.83 12.74 -0.36
C PRO A 522 -15.96 12.07 0.45
N CYS A 523 -15.76 10.83 0.88
CA CYS A 523 -16.72 10.06 1.67
C CYS A 523 -16.10 9.42 2.92
N LEU A 524 -16.93 9.17 3.92
CA LEU A 524 -16.60 8.41 5.11
C LEU A 524 -17.29 7.05 5.06
N ALA A 525 -16.60 5.99 5.49
CA ALA A 525 -17.24 4.74 5.90
C ALA A 525 -17.62 4.83 7.37
N VAL A 526 -18.83 4.38 7.69
CA VAL A 526 -19.41 4.39 9.04
C VAL A 526 -20.17 3.09 9.30
N ASN A 527 -20.39 2.77 10.57
CA ASN A 527 -21.36 1.74 10.97
C ASN A 527 -22.66 2.42 11.40
N PHE A 528 -23.78 2.16 10.73
CA PHE A 528 -25.09 2.73 11.09
C PHE A 528 -26.07 1.69 11.63
N ASN A 529 -26.25 0.56 10.92
CA ASN A 529 -27.21 -0.49 11.30
C ASN A 529 -26.64 -1.89 11.02
N THR A 530 -26.44 -2.23 9.75
CA THR A 530 -25.94 -3.53 9.29
C THR A 530 -24.86 -3.33 8.25
N GLY A 531 -23.63 -3.72 8.57
CA GLY A 531 -22.51 -3.65 7.63
C GLY A 531 -21.97 -2.23 7.42
N ILE A 532 -21.16 -2.09 6.38
CA ILE A 532 -20.39 -0.88 6.07
C ILE A 532 -21.21 0.05 5.16
N ASP A 533 -21.52 1.24 5.66
CA ASP A 533 -22.27 2.28 4.95
C ASP A 533 -21.38 3.49 4.64
N PHE A 534 -21.76 4.26 3.61
CA PHE A 534 -21.03 5.45 3.16
C PHE A 534 -21.81 6.70 3.53
N PHE A 535 -21.11 7.69 4.08
CA PHE A 535 -21.69 8.92 4.60
C PHE A 535 -20.88 10.16 4.17
N GLY A 536 -21.54 11.31 4.10
CA GLY A 536 -20.90 12.60 3.88
C GLY A 536 -21.65 13.50 2.91
N ARG A 537 -21.06 14.67 2.63
CA ARG A 537 -21.64 15.67 1.73
C ARG A 537 -21.80 15.14 0.31
N THR A 538 -20.89 14.30 -0.15
CA THR A 538 -20.94 13.68 -1.47
C THR A 538 -22.16 12.79 -1.63
N VAL A 539 -22.40 11.90 -0.65
CA VAL A 539 -23.56 11.01 -0.63
C VAL A 539 -24.86 11.82 -0.63
N ASN A 540 -24.96 12.83 0.24
CA ASN A 540 -26.15 13.68 0.33
C ASN A 540 -26.42 14.45 -0.97
N LEU A 541 -25.37 14.92 -1.65
CA LEU A 541 -25.53 15.64 -2.91
C LEU A 541 -25.95 14.72 -4.06
N ALA A 542 -25.36 13.52 -4.15
CA ALA A 542 -25.76 12.50 -5.13
C ALA A 542 -27.26 12.17 -4.98
N ALA A 543 -27.72 11.91 -3.75
CA ALA A 543 -29.14 11.68 -3.49
C ALA A 543 -30.01 12.90 -3.83
N LYS A 544 -29.56 14.12 -3.51
CA LYS A 544 -30.34 15.34 -3.74
C LYS A 544 -30.56 15.65 -5.23
N LEU A 545 -29.71 15.17 -6.13
CA LEU A 545 -29.91 15.30 -7.59
C LEU A 545 -31.20 14.61 -8.06
N GLN A 546 -31.73 13.64 -7.30
CA GLN A 546 -32.94 12.90 -7.68
C GLN A 546 -34.17 13.82 -7.81
N ASP A 547 -34.20 14.93 -7.05
CA ASP A 547 -35.29 15.91 -7.05
C ASP A 547 -35.48 16.62 -8.40
N ILE A 548 -34.40 16.73 -9.19
CA ILE A 548 -34.40 17.44 -10.49
C ILE A 548 -34.23 16.49 -11.68
N THR A 549 -34.00 15.20 -11.42
CA THR A 549 -33.74 14.22 -12.48
C THR A 549 -35.04 13.51 -12.88
N GLY A 550 -35.36 13.56 -14.17
CA GLY A 550 -36.56 12.93 -14.74
C GLY A 550 -36.43 11.44 -15.03
N ALA A 551 -37.49 10.88 -15.61
CA ALA A 551 -37.53 9.48 -16.03
C ALA A 551 -36.51 9.19 -17.14
N ASN A 552 -35.73 8.13 -16.94
CA ASN A 552 -34.63 7.66 -17.80
C ASN A 552 -33.55 8.72 -18.05
N GLN A 553 -33.41 9.68 -17.14
CA GLN A 553 -32.34 10.68 -17.19
C GLN A 553 -31.27 10.39 -16.13
N ILE A 554 -30.09 10.94 -16.37
CA ILE A 554 -28.94 10.90 -15.48
C ILE A 554 -28.66 12.32 -14.98
N GLY A 555 -28.81 12.56 -13.67
CA GLY A 555 -28.47 13.82 -13.03
C GLY A 555 -27.04 13.82 -12.52
N VAL A 556 -26.24 14.83 -12.90
CA VAL A 556 -24.86 14.98 -12.42
C VAL A 556 -24.57 16.42 -11.98
N THR A 557 -23.60 16.60 -11.10
CA THR A 557 -23.10 17.92 -10.70
C THR A 557 -22.15 18.51 -11.74
N ARG A 558 -21.97 19.85 -11.75
CA ARG A 558 -20.94 20.51 -12.55
C ARG A 558 -19.55 19.92 -12.39
N GLU A 559 -19.11 19.64 -11.16
CA GLU A 559 -17.75 19.13 -10.91
C GLU A 559 -17.52 17.74 -11.53
N PHE A 560 -18.57 16.94 -11.62
CA PHE A 560 -18.55 15.66 -12.31
C PHE A 560 -18.45 15.84 -13.82
N MET A 561 -19.17 16.82 -14.36
CA MET A 561 -19.19 17.19 -15.78
C MET A 561 -17.86 17.83 -16.25
N ASP A 562 -17.11 18.47 -15.35
CA ASP A 562 -15.84 19.12 -15.67
C ASP A 562 -14.68 18.11 -15.89
N SER A 563 -14.88 16.83 -15.56
CA SER A 563 -13.90 15.78 -15.81
C SER A 563 -13.75 15.49 -17.31
N GLU A 564 -12.52 15.58 -17.84
CA GLU A 564 -12.22 15.35 -19.27
C GLU A 564 -12.70 13.98 -19.76
N SER A 565 -12.51 12.94 -18.95
CA SER A 565 -12.92 11.58 -19.30
C SER A 565 -14.45 11.43 -19.36
N VAL A 566 -15.18 12.15 -18.51
CA VAL A 566 -16.64 12.22 -18.52
C VAL A 566 -17.14 12.99 -19.74
N GLN A 567 -16.52 14.12 -20.08
CA GLN A 567 -16.88 14.90 -21.27
C GLN A 567 -16.70 14.09 -22.56
N SER A 568 -15.59 13.36 -22.67
CA SER A 568 -15.33 12.49 -23.83
C SER A 568 -16.44 11.47 -23.99
N LEU A 569 -16.85 10.79 -22.91
CA LEU A 569 -17.91 9.78 -22.96
C LEU A 569 -19.28 10.38 -23.28
N ILE A 570 -19.59 11.56 -22.76
CA ILE A 570 -20.84 12.27 -23.04
C ILE A 570 -20.92 12.64 -24.52
N ASN A 571 -19.84 13.19 -25.10
CA ASN A 571 -19.81 13.53 -26.52
C ASN A 571 -19.95 12.30 -27.43
N GLU A 572 -19.52 11.13 -26.97
CA GLU A 572 -19.61 9.88 -27.72
C GLU A 572 -21.01 9.24 -27.62
N ARG A 573 -21.62 9.23 -26.43
CA ARG A 573 -22.78 8.38 -26.13
C ARG A 573 -24.07 9.12 -25.76
N ALA A 574 -23.99 10.35 -25.23
CA ALA A 574 -25.19 11.05 -24.77
C ALA A 574 -25.97 11.64 -25.95
N SER A 575 -27.30 11.49 -25.93
CA SER A 575 -28.17 12.08 -26.95
C SER A 575 -28.49 13.53 -26.62
N THR A 576 -28.64 13.85 -25.32
CA THR A 576 -28.97 15.19 -24.85
C THR A 576 -28.23 15.53 -23.57
N VAL A 577 -27.87 16.82 -23.41
CA VAL A 577 -27.31 17.37 -22.18
C VAL A 577 -27.99 18.71 -21.92
N GLN A 578 -28.63 18.83 -20.76
CA GLN A 578 -29.33 20.05 -20.35
C GLN A 578 -28.72 20.59 -19.04
N SER A 579 -28.31 21.86 -19.04
CA SER A 579 -27.93 22.56 -17.82
C SER A 579 -29.18 22.94 -17.01
N VAL A 580 -29.14 22.65 -15.72
CA VAL A 580 -30.21 22.90 -14.75
C VAL A 580 -29.63 23.39 -13.43
N VAL A 581 -30.51 23.87 -12.57
CA VAL A 581 -30.15 24.44 -11.27
C VAL A 581 -30.65 23.53 -10.15
N LEU A 582 -29.75 23.13 -9.25
CA LEU A 582 -30.07 22.37 -8.05
C LEU A 582 -30.12 23.27 -6.81
N GLU A 583 -31.27 23.29 -6.15
CA GLU A 583 -31.42 23.85 -4.80
C GLU A 583 -31.21 22.76 -3.74
N TYR A 584 -30.05 22.76 -3.07
CA TYR A 584 -29.67 21.68 -2.15
C TYR A 584 -29.72 22.05 -0.66
N ALA A 585 -30.11 23.28 -0.33
CA ALA A 585 -30.44 23.71 1.03
C ALA A 585 -31.58 24.74 0.97
N LYS A 586 -32.68 24.50 1.72
CA LYS A 586 -33.94 25.28 1.69
C LYS A 586 -33.70 26.78 1.42
N GLY A 587 -33.84 27.19 0.16
CA GLY A 587 -33.77 28.57 -0.32
C GLY A 587 -32.44 29.32 -0.16
N LYS A 588 -31.29 28.66 0.07
CA LYS A 588 -30.02 29.36 0.38
C LYS A 588 -28.80 28.97 -0.44
N LYS A 589 -28.78 27.80 -1.09
CA LYS A 589 -27.63 27.38 -1.91
C LYS A 589 -28.07 26.74 -3.20
N VAL A 590 -27.51 27.28 -4.28
CA VAL A 590 -27.76 26.96 -5.67
C VAL A 590 -26.48 26.38 -6.26
N ARG A 591 -26.58 25.29 -7.01
CA ARG A 591 -25.43 24.69 -7.73
C ARG A 591 -25.87 24.34 -9.14
N ASP A 592 -24.97 24.49 -10.10
CA ASP A 592 -25.22 24.01 -11.46
C ASP A 592 -25.16 22.48 -11.49
N ALA A 593 -26.10 21.90 -12.20
CA ALA A 593 -26.22 20.48 -12.45
C ALA A 593 -26.59 20.25 -13.92
N TYR A 594 -26.46 19.01 -14.36
CA TYR A 594 -26.70 18.61 -15.74
C TYR A 594 -27.60 17.38 -15.76
N LEU A 595 -28.56 17.38 -16.68
CA LEU A 595 -29.39 16.22 -16.99
C LEU A 595 -28.90 15.65 -18.32
N ILE A 596 -28.54 14.38 -18.32
CA ILE A 596 -28.06 13.64 -19.48
C ILE A 596 -29.15 12.64 -19.87
N GLY A 597 -29.45 12.52 -21.15
CA GLY A 597 -30.43 11.59 -21.70
C GLY A 597 -30.03 10.99 -23.02
#